data_AF-A0A840W2N8-F1
#
_entry.id   AF-A0A840W2N8-F1
#
_cell.length_a   1.000
_cell.length_b   1.000
_cell.length_c   1.000
_cell.angle_alpha   90.00
_cell.angle_beta   90.00
_cell.angle_gamma   90.00
#
_symmetry.space_group_name_H-M   'P 1'
#
loop_
_entity.id
_entity.type
_entity.pdbx_description
1 polymer ?
#
loop_
_entity_poly.entity_id
_entity_poly.type
_entity_poly.pdbx_seq_one_letter_code
_entity_poly.pdbx_strand_id
1 'polypeptide(L)'
;MWDVKLHPEVEQWFLGLCRTDPASADLISEAIDLLMEHGPALGRPLVDRLKGSSFHHMKELRPGSAGSTEVRMIFASIHFERRSS
;
A
#
# COMPACT_ATOMS: atom_id res chain seq x y z
N MET A 1 5.91 13.11 4.87
CA MET A 1 5.86 12.37 3.60
C MET A 1 6.80 11.17 3.72
N TRP A 2 6.27 9.99 3.44
CA TRP A 2 6.94 8.70 3.46
C TRP A 2 7.42 8.33 2.05
N ASP A 3 8.55 7.65 1.98
CA ASP A 3 9.05 7.06 0.74
C ASP A 3 8.43 5.67 0.55
N VAL A 4 7.66 5.49 -0.52
CA VAL A 4 7.03 4.21 -0.86
C VAL A 4 7.79 3.61 -2.04
N LYS A 5 8.37 2.43 -1.84
CA LYS A 5 9.04 1.67 -2.88
C LYS A 5 8.22 0.45 -3.25
N LEU A 6 7.85 0.34 -4.51
CA LEU A 6 7.21 -0.86 -5.03
C LEU A 6 8.27 -1.92 -5.30
N HIS A 7 7.95 -3.17 -4.97
CA HIS A 7 8.74 -4.29 -5.48
C HIS A 7 8.62 -4.33 -7.01
N PRO A 8 9.69 -4.67 -7.77
CA PRO A 8 9.65 -4.62 -9.24
C PRO A 8 8.49 -5.40 -9.87
N GLU A 9 8.12 -6.55 -9.28
CA GLU A 9 6.97 -7.33 -9.75
C GLU A 9 5.62 -6.62 -9.53
N VAL A 10 5.50 -5.86 -8.43
CA VAL A 10 4.29 -5.08 -8.12
C VAL A 10 4.21 -3.86 -9.04
N GLU A 11 5.33 -3.20 -9.31
CA GLU A 11 5.41 -2.10 -10.27
C GLU A 11 5.02 -2.57 -11.68
N GLN A 12 5.59 -3.70 -12.14
CA GLN A 12 5.26 -4.27 -13.45
C GLN A 12 3.77 -4.65 -13.54
N TRP A 13 3.22 -5.28 -12.50
CA TRP A 13 1.79 -5.60 -12.42
C TRP A 13 0.93 -4.34 -12.48
N PHE A 14 1.27 -3.32 -11.70
CA PHE A 14 0.54 -2.06 -11.64
C PHE A 14 0.54 -1.33 -13.00
N LEU A 15 1.69 -1.25 -13.68
CA LEU A 15 1.79 -0.69 -15.03
C LEU A 15 0.97 -1.48 -16.07
N GLY A 16 0.86 -2.80 -15.89
CA GLY A 16 -0.05 -3.63 -16.66
C GLY A 16 -1.51 -3.27 -16.41
N LEU A 17 -1.88 -3.14 -15.14
CA LEU A 17 -3.22 -2.78 -14.68
C LEU A 17 -3.65 -1.41 -15.23
N CYS A 18 -2.76 -0.42 -15.27
CA CYS A 18 -3.04 0.89 -15.89
C CYS A 18 -3.54 0.79 -17.34
N ARG A 19 -3.19 -0.29 -18.08
CA ARG A 19 -3.66 -0.51 -19.46
C ARG A 19 -4.94 -1.36 -19.52
N THR A 20 -5.06 -2.35 -18.65
CA THR A 20 -6.14 -3.35 -18.73
C THR A 20 -7.35 -3.02 -17.87
N ASP A 21 -7.16 -2.29 -16.77
CA ASP A 21 -8.19 -1.83 -15.85
C ASP A 21 -7.77 -0.49 -15.19
N PRO A 22 -7.90 0.63 -15.92
CA PRO A 22 -7.51 1.95 -15.41
C PRO A 22 -8.29 2.37 -14.17
N ALA A 23 -9.57 1.97 -14.04
CA ALA A 23 -10.41 2.35 -12.91
C ALA A 23 -9.88 1.76 -11.59
N SER A 24 -9.47 0.49 -11.59
CA SER A 24 -8.81 -0.10 -10.42
C SER A 24 -7.42 0.51 -10.18
N ALA A 25 -6.67 0.84 -11.24
CA ALA A 25 -5.35 1.45 -11.13
C ALA A 25 -5.41 2.84 -10.47
N ASP A 26 -6.40 3.67 -10.82
CA ASP A 26 -6.61 4.99 -10.22
C ASP A 26 -6.85 4.90 -8.71
N LEU A 27 -7.69 3.95 -8.27
CA LEU A 27 -7.98 3.71 -6.85
C LEU A 27 -6.76 3.22 -6.07
N ILE A 28 -5.93 2.39 -6.71
CA ILE A 28 -4.64 1.96 -6.14
C ILE A 28 -3.69 3.15 -6.02
N SER A 29 -3.59 4.00 -7.04
CA SER A 29 -2.75 5.19 -7.02
C SER A 29 -3.14 6.12 -5.88
N GLU A 30 -4.44 6.41 -5.73
CA GLU A 30 -4.95 7.26 -4.64
C GLU A 30 -4.60 6.68 -3.26
N ALA A 31 -4.72 5.36 -3.10
CA ALA A 31 -4.36 4.70 -1.85
C ALA A 31 -2.84 4.77 -1.56
N ILE A 32 -1.98 4.68 -2.59
CA ILE A 32 -0.54 4.85 -2.47
C ILE A 32 -0.19 6.30 -2.10
N ASP A 33 -0.85 7.28 -2.73
CA ASP A 33 -0.64 8.70 -2.45
C ASP A 33 -0.97 9.04 -0.99
N LEU A 34 -2.11 8.55 -0.47
CA LEU A 34 -2.49 8.70 0.93
C LEU A 34 -1.48 8.01 1.86
N LEU A 35 -0.95 6.84 1.48
CA LEU A 35 0.09 6.15 2.23
C LEU A 35 1.40 6.95 2.23
N MET A 36 1.78 7.59 1.13
CA MET A 36 2.95 8.47 1.06
C MET A 36 2.76 9.73 1.90
N GLU A 37 1.55 10.28 1.97
CA GLU A 37 1.28 11.49 2.76
C GLU A 37 1.32 11.21 4.26
N HIS A 38 0.51 10.24 4.71
CA HIS A 38 0.25 10.02 6.13
C HIS A 38 1.02 8.84 6.72
N GLY A 39 1.49 7.92 5.88
CA GLY A 39 2.25 6.76 6.30
C GLY A 39 1.43 5.60 6.85
N PRO A 40 2.12 4.61 7.46
CA PRO A 40 1.51 3.35 7.91
C PRO A 40 0.48 3.50 9.04
N ALA A 41 0.34 4.69 9.62
CA ALA A 41 -0.59 4.99 10.71
C ALA A 41 -1.99 5.40 10.24
N LEU A 42 -2.22 5.52 8.92
CA LEU A 42 -3.48 5.94 8.29
C LEU A 42 -4.71 5.15 8.79
N GLY A 43 -4.53 3.88 9.18
CA GLY A 43 -5.56 3.08 9.83
C GLY A 43 -6.74 2.72 8.92
N ARG A 44 -7.79 2.16 9.52
CA ARG A 44 -8.95 1.64 8.76
C ARG A 44 -9.78 2.79 8.15
N PRO A 45 -10.37 2.58 6.96
CA PRO A 45 -10.42 1.32 6.22
C PRO A 45 -9.20 1.05 5.33
N LEU A 46 -8.38 2.07 5.03
CA LEU A 46 -7.35 2.02 4.00
C LEU A 46 -6.12 1.19 4.40
N VAL A 47 -5.71 1.20 5.66
CA VAL A 47 -4.59 0.40 6.18
C VAL A 47 -5.05 -0.46 7.35
N ASP A 48 -4.74 -1.75 7.29
CA ASP A 48 -4.92 -2.64 8.44
C ASP A 48 -3.63 -3.45 8.71
N ARG A 49 -3.55 -4.04 9.89
CA ARG A 49 -2.50 -5.02 10.19
C ARG A 49 -2.73 -6.27 9.37
N LEU A 50 -1.66 -6.82 8.80
CA LEU A 50 -1.71 -8.11 8.13
C LEU A 50 -1.98 -9.21 9.18
N LYS A 51 -3.19 -9.75 9.18
CA LYS A 51 -3.57 -10.85 10.09
C LYS A 51 -2.76 -12.11 9.77
N GLY A 52 -2.35 -12.84 10.81
CA GLY A 52 -1.54 -14.05 10.67
C GLY A 52 -0.04 -13.80 10.43
N SER A 53 0.39 -12.56 10.25
CA SER A 53 1.81 -12.24 10.15
C SER A 53 2.50 -12.28 11.51
N SER A 54 3.67 -12.93 11.58
CA SER A 54 4.59 -12.86 12.73
C SER A 54 5.27 -11.49 12.87
N PHE A 55 5.21 -10.64 11.84
CA PHE A 55 5.84 -9.32 11.82
C PHE A 55 4.81 -8.22 12.07
N HIS A 56 4.98 -7.46 13.16
CA HIS A 56 4.07 -6.40 13.58
C HIS A 56 4.00 -5.20 12.62
N HIS A 57 5.07 -4.97 11.84
CA HIS A 57 5.15 -3.87 10.87
C HIS A 57 4.61 -4.26 9.49
N MET A 58 4.16 -5.51 9.30
CA MET A 58 3.49 -5.94 8.08
C MET A 58 2.02 -5.54 8.11
N LYS A 59 1.61 -4.84 7.07
CA LYS A 59 0.29 -4.23 6.91
C LYS A 59 -0.26 -4.57 5.54
N GLU A 60 -1.56 -4.39 5.37
CA GLU A 60 -2.23 -4.41 4.09
C GLU A 60 -2.80 -3.01 3.80
N LEU A 61 -2.53 -2.50 2.61
CA LEU A 61 -3.20 -1.36 2.00
C LEU A 61 -4.42 -1.88 1.23
N ARG A 62 -5.55 -1.19 1.39
CA ARG A 62 -6.87 -1.58 0.90
C ARG A 62 -7.42 -0.45 0.03
N PRO A 63 -6.98 -0.34 -1.23
CA PRO A 63 -7.56 0.59 -2.18
C PRO A 63 -9.08 0.47 -2.29
N GLY A 64 -9.71 1.53 -2.79
CA GLY A 64 -11.11 1.44 -3.22
C GLY A 64 -11.30 0.32 -4.25
N SER A 65 -12.53 -0.19 -4.35
CA SER A 65 -12.88 -1.24 -5.31
C SER A 65 -13.65 -0.67 -6.50
N ALA A 66 -13.26 -1.02 -7.71
CA ALA A 66 -14.04 -0.79 -8.92
C ALA A 66 -14.81 -2.08 -9.27
N GLY A 67 -16.14 -2.01 -9.32
CA GLY A 67 -16.98 -3.19 -9.60
C GLY A 67 -16.87 -4.26 -8.50
N SER A 68 -16.57 -5.50 -8.88
CA SER A 68 -16.48 -6.66 -7.97
C SER A 68 -15.05 -7.03 -7.56
N THR A 69 -14.05 -6.20 -7.90
CA THR A 69 -12.64 -6.51 -7.65
C THR A 69 -12.18 -5.91 -6.33
N GLU A 70 -11.72 -6.76 -5.40
CA GLU A 70 -11.07 -6.32 -4.15
C GLU A 70 -9.55 -6.52 -4.26
N VAL A 71 -8.79 -5.41 -4.33
CA VAL A 71 -7.32 -5.44 -4.32
C VAL A 71 -6.80 -5.20 -2.90
N ARG A 72 -5.75 -5.94 -2.52
CA ARG A 72 -5.00 -5.70 -1.28
C ARG A 72 -3.51 -5.76 -1.54
N MET A 73 -2.80 -4.73 -1.12
CA MET A 73 -1.34 -4.65 -1.28
C MET A 73 -0.68 -4.86 0.08
N ILE A 74 0.23 -5.82 0.17
CA ILE A 74 0.98 -6.08 1.40
C ILE A 74 2.21 -5.18 1.43
N PHE A 75 2.49 -4.56 2.57
CA PHE A 75 3.68 -3.72 2.74
C PHE A 75 4.27 -3.83 4.14
N ALA A 76 5.54 -3.46 4.25
CA ALA A 76 6.28 -3.32 5.49
C ALA A 76 6.67 -1.86 5.69
N SER A 77 6.51 -1.33 6.90
CA SER A 77 7.05 -0.01 7.25
C SER A 77 8.29 -0.14 8.13
N ILE A 78 9.37 0.51 7.74
CA ILE A 78 10.58 0.63 8.56
C ILE A 78 10.58 2.01 9.18
N HIS A 79 10.50 2.10 10.50
CA HIS A 79 10.74 3.36 11.21
C HIS A 79 12.21 3.42 11.59
N PHE A 80 12.95 4.38 11.05
CA PHE A 80 14.33 4.62 11.45
C PHE A 80 14.35 5.63 12.59
N GLU A 81 14.30 5.15 13.84
CA GLU A 81 14.72 5.96 14.97
C GLU A 81 16.24 6.15 14.86
N ARG A 82 16.69 7.38 14.53
CA ARG A 82 18.08 7.76 14.81
C ARG A 82 18.26 7.61 16.31
N ARG A 83 18.91 6.53 16.74
CA ARG A 83 19.60 6.55 18.04
C ARG A 83 20.69 7.61 17.92
N SER A 84 20.39 8.79 18.45
CA SER A 84 21.41 9.78 18.75
C SER A 84 22.28 9.19 19.86
N SER A 85 23.50 8.81 19.50
CA SER A 85 24.61 8.61 20.42
C SER A 85 25.21 9.97 20.78
#